data_AF-A0A7K6IZ18-F1
#
_entry.id   AF-A0A7K6IZ18-F1
#
_cell.length_a   1.000
_cell.length_b   1.000
_cell.length_c   1.000
_cell.angle_alpha   90.00
_cell.angle_beta   90.00
_cell.angle_gamma   90.00
#
_symmetry.space_group_name_H-M   'P 1'
#
loop_
_entity.id
_entity.type
_entity.pdbx_description
1 polymer ?
#
loop_
_entity_poly.entity_id
_entity_poly.type
_entity_poly.pdbx_seq_one_letter_code
_entity_poly.pdbx_strand_id
1 'polypeptide(L)'
;VDLLSLSAACDALDQHNLKQNDQPMDILQIINCLTTIYDRLEQEHNNLVNVPLCVDMCLNWLLNVYDTGRTGRIRVLSFKTGVISLCKAHLEDKYRYLFKQVASSTGFCDQRRLGLLLHDSIQIPRQLGEVASFGGSNIEPSVRSCFQFANNKPEIEAALFLDWMRLEPQSMVWLPVLHRVAAAETAKHQAKCNICKECPIIGFRYRSLKHFNYDICQSCFFSGRVAKGHKMHYPMVEYCTPTTSGEDVRDFAKVLKNKFRTKRYFAKHPRMGYLPVQTVLEGDNMET
;
A
#
# COMPACT_ATOMS: atom_id res chain seq x y z
N VAL A 1 11.92 -10.25 4.55
CA VAL A 1 10.90 -9.77 5.53
C VAL A 1 9.47 -10.16 5.16
N ASP A 2 9.20 -10.56 3.94
CA ASP A 2 7.92 -11.09 3.43
C ASP A 2 7.39 -12.35 4.15
N LEU A 3 8.28 -13.12 4.80
CA LEU A 3 7.91 -14.24 5.68
C LEU A 3 7.60 -13.81 7.13
N LEU A 4 8.01 -12.59 7.52
CA LEU A 4 7.98 -12.12 8.91
C LEU A 4 6.57 -11.83 9.40
N SER A 5 6.12 -12.49 10.46
CA SER A 5 4.86 -12.12 11.13
C SER A 5 5.00 -10.82 11.93
N LEU A 6 3.89 -10.12 12.18
CA LEU A 6 3.90 -8.94 13.04
C LEU A 6 4.40 -9.25 14.45
N SER A 7 3.98 -10.39 15.01
CA SER A 7 4.39 -10.81 16.36
C SER A 7 5.90 -11.01 16.43
N ALA A 8 6.48 -11.74 15.49
CA ALA A 8 7.92 -11.99 15.47
C ALA A 8 8.73 -10.70 15.26
N ALA A 9 8.22 -9.76 14.46
CA ALA A 9 8.83 -8.44 14.32
C ALA A 9 8.80 -7.67 15.65
N CYS A 10 7.66 -7.64 16.35
CA CYS A 10 7.54 -7.01 17.66
C CYS A 10 8.48 -7.63 18.70
N ASP A 11 8.56 -8.96 18.76
CA ASP A 11 9.44 -9.66 19.70
C ASP A 11 10.91 -9.24 19.51
N ALA A 12 11.38 -9.17 18.25
CA ALA A 12 12.73 -8.71 17.95
C ALA A 12 12.94 -7.24 18.32
N LEU A 13 11.99 -6.36 18.00
CA LEU A 13 12.07 -4.94 18.35
C LEU A 13 12.12 -4.72 19.87
N ASP A 14 11.36 -5.50 20.65
CA ASP A 14 11.36 -5.43 22.11
C ASP A 14 12.64 -6.00 22.71
N GLN A 15 13.17 -7.11 22.17
CA GLN A 15 14.45 -7.70 22.60
C GLN A 15 15.63 -6.73 22.43
N HIS A 16 15.61 -5.92 21.36
CA HIS A 16 16.61 -4.90 21.09
C HIS A 16 16.30 -3.53 21.73
N ASN A 17 15.28 -3.45 22.60
CA ASN A 17 14.87 -2.24 23.31
C ASN A 17 14.57 -1.03 22.41
N LEU A 18 14.05 -1.28 21.19
CA LEU A 18 13.78 -0.27 20.18
C LEU A 18 12.43 0.43 20.44
N LYS A 19 12.32 1.10 21.60
CA LYS A 19 11.06 1.70 22.08
C LYS A 19 10.96 3.20 21.82
N GLN A 20 12.07 3.93 21.82
CA GLN A 20 12.09 5.37 21.58
C GLN A 20 12.19 5.69 20.09
N ASN A 21 11.05 6.00 19.47
CA ASN A 21 10.92 6.11 18.02
C ASN A 21 11.74 7.26 17.39
N ASP A 22 12.04 8.32 18.15
CA ASP A 22 12.83 9.47 17.69
C ASP A 22 14.35 9.25 17.79
N GLN A 23 14.81 8.20 18.50
CA GLN A 23 16.24 7.93 18.65
C GLN A 23 16.85 7.39 17.35
N PRO A 24 18.10 7.76 17.03
CA PRO A 24 18.84 7.13 15.95
C PRO A 24 19.29 5.72 16.34
N MET A 25 19.27 4.82 15.37
CA MET A 25 19.90 3.51 15.38
C MET A 25 21.09 3.54 14.43
N ASP A 26 22.26 3.10 14.91
CA ASP A 26 23.42 2.91 14.04
C ASP A 26 23.38 1.58 13.25
N ILE A 27 24.31 1.42 12.31
CA ILE A 27 24.41 0.22 11.46
C ILE A 27 24.50 -1.06 12.29
N LEU A 28 25.24 -1.06 13.40
CA LEU A 28 25.42 -2.26 14.21
C LEU A 28 24.12 -2.66 14.91
N GLN A 29 23.35 -1.69 15.43
CA GLN A 29 22.04 -1.92 16.00
C GLN A 29 21.04 -2.45 14.96
N ILE A 30 21.08 -1.93 13.74
CA ILE A 30 20.26 -2.42 12.62
C ILE A 30 20.62 -3.87 12.30
N ILE A 31 21.91 -4.17 12.11
CA ILE A 31 22.41 -5.53 11.83
C ILE A 31 21.96 -6.50 12.93
N ASN A 32 22.19 -6.16 14.20
CA ASN A 32 21.84 -7.04 15.33
C ASN A 32 20.33 -7.35 15.35
N CYS A 33 19.47 -6.37 15.13
CA CYS A 33 18.03 -6.58 15.07
C CYS A 33 17.61 -7.41 13.86
N LEU A 34 18.21 -7.17 12.68
CA LEU A 34 17.94 -7.95 11.47
C LEU A 34 18.42 -9.40 11.61
N THR A 35 19.59 -9.64 12.21
CA THR A 35 20.11 -10.98 12.48
C THR A 35 19.15 -11.75 13.37
N THR A 36 18.67 -11.16 14.47
CA THR A 36 17.63 -11.81 15.31
C THR A 36 16.36 -12.15 14.53
N ILE A 37 15.91 -11.25 13.65
CA ILE A 37 14.75 -11.50 12.78
C ILE A 37 15.01 -12.68 11.84
N TYR A 38 16.15 -12.69 11.13
CA TYR A 38 16.42 -13.67 10.10
C TYR A 38 16.86 -15.04 10.66
N ASP A 39 17.55 -15.09 11.79
CA ASP A 39 17.83 -16.35 12.52
C ASP A 39 16.52 -17.06 12.88
N ARG A 40 15.54 -16.32 13.39
CA ARG A 40 14.22 -16.89 13.70
C ARG A 40 13.51 -17.39 12.44
N LEU A 41 13.57 -16.63 11.35
CA LEU A 41 12.96 -17.03 10.08
C LEU A 41 13.63 -18.26 9.47
N GLU A 42 14.95 -18.41 9.60
CA GLU A 42 15.67 -19.61 9.16
C GLU A 42 15.19 -20.86 9.91
N GLN A 43 15.01 -20.75 11.24
CA GLN A 43 14.49 -21.84 12.07
C GLN A 43 13.06 -22.25 11.71
N GLU A 44 12.22 -21.30 11.29
CA GLU A 44 10.83 -21.55 10.89
C GLU A 44 10.71 -22.03 9.43
N HIS A 45 11.69 -21.70 8.57
CA HIS A 45 11.65 -21.90 7.13
C HIS A 45 12.97 -22.47 6.57
N ASN A 46 13.24 -23.74 6.88
CA ASN A 46 14.44 -24.45 6.44
C ASN A 46 14.73 -24.26 4.93
N ASN A 47 15.97 -23.89 4.60
CA ASN A 47 16.50 -23.67 3.24
C ASN A 47 15.93 -22.48 2.45
N LEU A 48 15.00 -21.68 3.01
CA LEU A 48 14.49 -20.48 2.33
C LEU A 48 15.23 -19.19 2.71
N VAL A 49 15.92 -19.19 3.87
CA VAL A 49 16.57 -18.01 4.43
C VAL A 49 18.08 -18.22 4.51
N ASN A 50 18.84 -17.36 3.83
CA ASN A 50 20.28 -17.26 4.01
C ASN A 50 20.54 -16.03 4.89
N VAL A 51 20.79 -16.25 6.18
CA VAL A 51 20.83 -15.16 7.18
C VAL A 51 21.81 -14.04 6.79
N PRO A 52 23.10 -14.30 6.50
CA PRO A 52 24.04 -13.25 6.11
C PRO A 52 23.57 -12.42 4.91
N LEU A 53 23.11 -13.10 3.85
CA LEU A 53 22.65 -12.43 2.63
C LEU A 53 21.39 -11.59 2.90
N CYS A 54 20.44 -12.13 3.64
CA CYS A 54 19.19 -11.45 3.98
C CYS A 54 19.42 -10.21 4.84
N VAL A 55 20.35 -10.29 5.81
CA VAL A 55 20.75 -9.14 6.64
C VAL A 55 21.38 -8.05 5.78
N ASP A 56 22.35 -8.39 4.92
CA ASP A 56 23.03 -7.41 4.06
C ASP A 56 22.06 -6.74 3.06
N MET A 57 21.21 -7.53 2.41
CA MET A 57 20.22 -6.99 1.47
C MET A 57 19.21 -6.08 2.17
N CYS A 58 18.72 -6.46 3.34
CA CYS A 58 17.74 -5.69 4.09
C CYS A 58 18.35 -4.41 4.69
N LEU A 59 19.57 -4.49 5.20
CA LEU A 59 20.34 -3.33 5.65
C LEU A 59 20.55 -2.34 4.50
N ASN A 60 21.06 -2.81 3.35
CA ASN A 60 21.28 -1.96 2.18
C ASN A 60 19.98 -1.28 1.73
N TRP A 61 18.87 -2.02 1.69
CA TRP A 61 17.56 -1.45 1.39
C TRP A 61 17.14 -0.37 2.40
N LEU A 62 17.23 -0.63 3.71
CA LEU A 62 16.87 0.34 4.75
C LEU A 62 17.71 1.63 4.66
N LEU A 63 19.02 1.51 4.42
CA LEU A 63 19.91 2.65 4.26
C LEU A 63 19.62 3.42 2.96
N ASN A 64 19.27 2.73 1.87
CA ASN A 64 18.83 3.39 0.64
C ASN A 64 17.54 4.20 0.84
N VAL A 65 16.59 3.67 1.61
CA VAL A 65 15.32 4.35 1.87
C VAL A 65 15.48 5.51 2.86
N TYR A 66 16.22 5.31 3.96
CA TYR A 66 16.19 6.22 5.11
C TYR A 66 17.52 6.90 5.47
N ASP A 67 18.64 6.51 4.86
CA ASP A 67 19.97 7.12 5.06
C ASP A 67 20.66 7.43 3.72
N THR A 68 19.98 8.23 2.88
CA THR A 68 20.52 8.64 1.57
C THR A 68 21.82 9.43 1.69
N GLY A 69 22.02 10.12 2.82
CA GLY A 69 23.24 10.86 3.14
C GLY A 69 24.40 10.00 3.65
N ARG A 70 24.19 8.69 3.83
CA ARG A 70 25.21 7.75 4.34
C ARG A 70 25.83 8.18 5.66
N THR A 71 24.99 8.66 6.57
CA THR A 71 25.38 9.05 7.92
C THR A 71 25.66 7.83 8.82
N GLY A 72 25.23 6.64 8.40
CA GLY A 72 25.32 5.39 9.14
C GLY A 72 24.27 5.27 10.24
N ARG A 73 23.21 6.07 10.19
CA ARG A 73 22.14 6.09 11.20
C ARG A 73 20.76 6.31 10.57
N ILE A 74 19.74 5.66 11.12
CA ILE A 74 18.31 5.90 10.80
C ILE A 74 17.50 6.02 12.09
N ARG A 75 16.33 6.67 12.08
CA ARG A 75 15.46 6.68 13.26
C ARG A 75 14.85 5.30 13.51
N VAL A 76 14.60 4.96 14.78
CA VAL A 76 13.85 3.76 15.17
C VAL A 76 12.48 3.71 14.47
N LEU A 77 11.78 4.85 14.36
CA LEU A 77 10.51 4.94 13.62
C LEU A 77 10.65 4.48 12.17
N SER A 78 11.72 4.90 11.49
CA SER A 78 11.98 4.60 10.09
C SER A 78 12.30 3.11 9.89
N PHE A 79 13.12 2.53 10.78
CA PHE A 79 13.37 1.09 10.81
C PHE A 79 12.06 0.29 10.95
N LYS A 80 11.24 0.62 11.94
CA LYS A 80 9.92 -0.01 12.15
C LYS A 80 9.00 0.17 10.95
N THR A 81 8.94 1.37 10.38
CA THR A 81 8.09 1.67 9.23
C THR A 81 8.48 0.81 8.03
N GLY A 82 9.77 0.68 7.73
CA GLY A 82 10.27 -0.19 6.66
C GLY A 82 9.92 -1.66 6.89
N VAL A 83 10.33 -2.21 8.04
CA VAL A 83 10.18 -3.64 8.35
C VAL A 83 8.69 -4.04 8.41
N ILE A 84 7.85 -3.25 9.10
CA ILE A 84 6.43 -3.59 9.29
C ILE A 84 5.62 -3.37 8.01
N SER A 85 5.96 -2.39 7.17
CA SER A 85 5.27 -2.21 5.89
C SER A 85 5.42 -3.44 4.99
N LEU A 86 6.58 -4.09 5.00
CA LEU A 86 6.89 -5.23 4.13
C LEU A 86 6.73 -6.60 4.81
N CYS A 87 6.28 -6.66 6.07
CA CYS A 87 6.07 -7.93 6.76
C CYS A 87 4.78 -8.65 6.30
N LYS A 88 4.61 -9.91 6.70
CA LYS A 88 3.46 -10.78 6.39
C LYS A 88 2.23 -10.56 7.28
N ALA A 89 2.05 -9.36 7.81
CA ALA A 89 0.90 -9.04 8.65
C ALA A 89 -0.33 -8.68 7.82
N HIS A 90 -1.53 -8.76 8.40
CA HIS A 90 -2.72 -8.18 7.77
C HIS A 90 -2.58 -6.67 7.64
N LEU A 91 -3.17 -6.10 6.60
CA LEU A 91 -3.06 -4.68 6.29
C LEU A 91 -3.54 -3.79 7.46
N GLU A 92 -4.68 -4.14 8.06
CA GLU A 92 -5.23 -3.41 9.20
C GLU A 92 -4.29 -3.47 10.42
N ASP A 93 -3.65 -4.63 10.67
CA ASP A 93 -2.71 -4.79 11.78
C ASP A 93 -1.46 -3.92 11.58
N LYS A 94 -0.96 -3.82 10.34
CA LYS A 94 0.13 -2.90 9.99
C LYS A 94 -0.26 -1.46 10.28
N TYR A 95 -1.45 -1.04 9.84
CA TYR A 95 -1.95 0.31 10.09
C TYR A 95 -2.07 0.62 11.58
N ARG A 96 -2.65 -0.31 12.37
CA ARG A 96 -2.76 -0.18 13.83
C ARG A 96 -1.39 -0.07 14.48
N TYR A 97 -0.46 -0.93 14.09
CA TYR A 97 0.90 -0.92 14.61
C TYR A 97 1.61 0.41 14.33
N LEU A 98 1.60 0.85 13.07
CA LEU A 98 2.28 2.06 12.62
C LEU A 98 1.68 3.32 13.25
N PHE A 99 0.35 3.40 13.35
CA PHE A 99 -0.33 4.49 14.04
C PHE A 99 0.08 4.56 15.52
N LYS A 100 0.15 3.41 16.20
CA LYS A 100 0.58 3.33 17.60
C LYS A 100 2.02 3.83 17.80
N GLN A 101 2.88 3.75 16.78
CA GLN A 101 4.27 4.26 16.89
C GLN A 101 4.33 5.79 16.95
N VAL A 102 3.34 6.51 16.41
CA VAL A 102 3.33 7.98 16.39
C VAL A 102 2.32 8.60 17.35
N ALA A 103 1.28 7.86 17.74
CA ALA A 103 0.30 8.29 18.72
C ALA A 103 0.94 8.57 20.09
N SER A 104 0.28 9.41 20.88
CA SER A 104 0.61 9.64 22.29
C SER A 104 0.40 8.36 23.13
N SER A 105 0.88 8.38 24.37
CA SER A 105 0.58 7.32 25.34
C SER A 105 -0.92 7.14 25.61
N THR A 106 -1.72 8.18 25.35
CA THR A 106 -3.19 8.17 25.47
C THR A 106 -3.90 7.72 24.19
N GLY A 107 -3.17 7.40 23.12
CA GLY A 107 -3.73 6.88 21.86
C GLY A 107 -4.18 7.95 20.85
N PHE A 108 -3.88 9.22 21.11
CA PHE A 108 -4.24 10.34 20.23
C PHE A 108 -3.08 10.73 19.31
N CYS A 109 -3.41 11.19 18.11
CA CYS A 109 -2.45 11.58 17.09
C CYS A 109 -2.83 12.95 16.52
N ASP A 110 -1.95 13.93 16.67
CA ASP A 110 -2.07 15.27 16.07
C ASP A 110 -1.53 15.29 14.63
N GLN A 111 -1.66 16.43 13.95
CA GLN A 111 -1.17 16.59 12.57
C GLN A 111 0.33 16.31 12.43
N ARG A 112 1.12 16.73 13.41
CA ARG A 112 2.58 16.57 13.40
C ARG A 112 2.96 15.08 13.48
N ARG A 113 2.34 14.33 14.39
CA ARG A 113 2.55 12.89 14.59
C ARG A 113 2.12 12.09 13.36
N LEU A 114 0.97 12.41 12.77
CA LEU A 114 0.56 11.79 11.51
C LEU A 114 1.56 12.12 10.39
N GLY A 115 2.05 13.36 10.35
CA GLY A 115 3.09 13.79 9.42
C GLY A 115 4.36 12.95 9.51
N LEU A 116 4.82 12.59 10.72
CA LEU A 116 5.98 11.70 10.92
C LEU A 116 5.77 10.33 10.27
N LEU A 117 4.59 9.73 10.44
CA LEU A 117 4.27 8.42 9.87
C LEU A 117 4.21 8.49 8.34
N LEU A 118 3.51 9.48 7.78
CA LEU A 118 3.37 9.63 6.34
C LEU A 118 4.70 9.96 5.68
N HIS A 119 5.52 10.80 6.33
CA HIS A 119 6.86 11.14 5.87
C HIS A 119 7.77 9.90 5.79
N ASP A 120 7.75 9.00 6.78
CA ASP A 120 8.56 7.78 6.72
C ASP A 120 8.00 6.80 5.70
N SER A 121 6.68 6.67 5.62
CA SER A 121 6.01 5.76 4.69
C SER A 121 6.26 6.12 3.23
N ILE A 122 6.27 7.41 2.88
CA ILE A 122 6.48 7.88 1.49
C ILE A 122 7.94 7.68 1.02
N GLN A 123 8.91 7.49 1.92
CA GLN A 123 10.29 7.22 1.52
C GLN A 123 10.42 5.91 0.74
N ILE A 124 9.60 4.91 1.05
CA ILE A 124 9.64 3.60 0.39
C ILE A 124 9.36 3.72 -1.12
N PRO A 125 8.21 4.26 -1.58
CA PRO A 125 8.00 4.47 -3.01
C PRO A 125 8.89 5.56 -3.60
N ARG A 126 9.36 6.54 -2.80
CA ARG A 126 10.35 7.52 -3.26
C ARG A 126 11.66 6.86 -3.68
N GLN A 127 12.12 5.86 -2.93
CA GLN A 127 13.33 5.13 -3.26
C GLN A 127 13.19 4.30 -4.56
N LEU A 128 11.96 3.99 -4.97
CA LEU A 128 11.65 3.32 -6.23
C LEU A 128 11.45 4.30 -7.40
N GLY A 129 11.57 5.61 -7.18
CA GLY A 129 11.34 6.63 -8.21
C GLY A 129 9.86 6.92 -8.49
N GLU A 130 8.94 6.41 -7.68
CA GLU A 130 7.48 6.46 -7.94
C GLU A 130 6.74 7.52 -7.11
N VAL A 131 7.45 8.36 -6.35
CA VAL A 131 6.85 9.33 -5.42
C VAL A 131 5.88 10.31 -6.09
N ALA A 132 6.10 10.67 -7.36
CA ALA A 132 5.21 11.55 -8.11
C ALA A 132 3.80 10.94 -8.25
N SER A 133 3.70 9.61 -8.38
CA SER A 133 2.45 8.85 -8.46
C SER A 133 1.70 8.80 -7.12
N PHE A 134 2.36 9.17 -6.01
CA PHE A 134 1.82 9.09 -4.64
C PHE A 134 1.61 10.46 -3.98
N GLY A 135 1.50 11.52 -4.76
CA GLY A 135 1.23 12.88 -4.27
C GLY A 135 2.47 13.73 -4.01
N GLY A 136 3.65 13.24 -4.39
CA GLY A 136 4.92 13.95 -4.19
C GLY A 136 5.53 13.71 -2.80
N SER A 137 6.69 14.34 -2.55
CA SER A 137 7.41 14.18 -1.28
C SER A 137 6.83 15.00 -0.13
N ASN A 138 6.00 16.00 -0.45
CA ASN A 138 5.30 16.84 0.51
C ASN A 138 4.05 16.09 1.01
N ILE A 139 4.00 15.79 2.30
CA ILE A 139 2.95 14.96 2.91
C ILE A 139 1.82 15.81 3.51
N GLU A 140 2.01 17.12 3.59
CA GLU A 140 1.12 18.06 4.25
C GLU A 140 -0.29 18.07 3.63
N PRO A 141 -0.47 17.99 2.29
CA PRO A 141 -1.79 17.79 1.70
C PRO A 141 -2.51 16.53 2.20
N SER A 142 -1.79 15.41 2.39
CA SER A 142 -2.38 14.17 2.92
C SER A 142 -2.74 14.29 4.40
N VAL A 143 -1.91 14.95 5.20
CA VAL A 143 -2.23 15.26 6.61
C VAL A 143 -3.49 16.12 6.68
N ARG A 144 -3.56 17.21 5.91
CA ARG A 144 -4.77 18.07 5.86
C ARG A 144 -6.01 17.29 5.43
N SER A 145 -5.89 16.43 4.41
CA SER A 145 -6.99 15.57 3.95
C SER A 145 -7.52 14.67 5.07
N CYS A 146 -6.63 14.03 5.84
CA CYS A 146 -7.03 13.20 6.98
C CYS A 146 -7.76 14.01 8.06
N PHE A 147 -7.27 15.21 8.39
CA PHE A 147 -7.87 16.05 9.43
C PHE A 147 -9.17 16.73 8.98
N GLN A 148 -9.31 17.03 7.69
CA GLN A 148 -10.60 17.43 7.10
C GLN A 148 -11.61 16.29 7.17
N PHE A 149 -11.19 15.06 6.86
CA PHE A 149 -12.03 13.86 7.06
C PHE A 149 -12.42 13.68 8.53
N ALA A 150 -11.55 14.07 9.47
CA ALA A 150 -11.82 14.09 10.90
C ALA A 150 -12.70 15.25 11.38
N ASN A 151 -13.32 16.02 10.47
CA ASN A 151 -14.07 17.23 10.76
C ASN A 151 -13.26 18.29 11.53
N ASN A 152 -11.98 18.43 11.16
CA ASN A 152 -11.02 19.39 11.71
C ASN A 152 -10.80 19.27 13.23
N LYS A 153 -10.98 18.07 13.80
CA LYS A 153 -10.58 17.80 15.19
C LYS A 153 -9.08 18.00 15.36
N PRO A 154 -8.60 18.46 16.53
CA PRO A 154 -7.17 18.71 16.76
C PRO A 154 -6.35 17.41 16.80
N GLU A 155 -6.98 16.29 17.16
CA GLU A 155 -6.36 14.98 17.27
C GLU A 155 -7.31 13.88 16.76
N ILE A 156 -6.73 12.77 16.32
CA ILE A 156 -7.44 11.58 15.84
C ILE A 156 -7.01 10.33 16.60
N GLU A 157 -7.90 9.33 16.63
CA GLU A 157 -7.63 8.00 17.19
C GLU A 157 -7.43 6.97 16.07
N ALA A 158 -6.97 5.77 16.44
CA ALA A 158 -6.69 4.69 15.49
C ALA A 158 -7.91 4.32 14.62
N ALA A 159 -9.13 4.33 15.18
CA ALA A 159 -10.34 3.98 14.44
C ALA A 159 -10.58 4.92 13.25
N LEU A 160 -10.47 6.24 13.48
CA LEU A 160 -10.63 7.25 12.44
C LEU A 160 -9.52 7.15 11.38
N PHE A 161 -8.28 6.94 11.82
CA PHE A 161 -7.16 6.71 10.91
C PHE A 161 -7.43 5.50 10.00
N LEU A 162 -7.91 4.38 10.55
CA LEU A 162 -8.25 3.20 9.76
C LEU A 162 -9.37 3.47 8.75
N ASP A 163 -10.41 4.22 9.14
CA ASP A 163 -11.48 4.62 8.23
C ASP A 163 -10.96 5.50 7.09
N TRP A 164 -10.03 6.41 7.36
CA TRP A 164 -9.37 7.20 6.33
C TRP A 164 -8.51 6.33 5.40
N MET A 165 -7.75 5.38 5.95
CA MET A 165 -6.92 4.45 5.17
C MET A 165 -7.74 3.52 4.27
N ARG A 166 -9.00 3.22 4.62
CA ARG A 166 -9.95 2.48 3.76
C ARG A 166 -10.34 3.26 2.49
N LEU A 167 -10.15 4.57 2.47
CA LEU A 167 -10.32 5.39 1.27
C LEU A 167 -9.10 5.32 0.35
N GLU A 168 -8.04 4.60 0.76
CA GLU A 168 -6.77 4.48 0.05
C GLU A 168 -6.18 5.85 -0.33
N PRO A 169 -5.77 6.68 0.66
CA PRO A 169 -5.19 7.99 0.37
C PRO A 169 -3.94 7.86 -0.49
N GLN A 170 -3.77 8.74 -1.48
CA GLN A 170 -2.70 8.62 -2.48
C GLN A 170 -1.29 8.43 -1.90
N SER A 171 -0.98 9.08 -0.77
CA SER A 171 0.33 8.92 -0.12
C SER A 171 0.59 7.53 0.46
N MET A 172 -0.46 6.72 0.65
CA MET A 172 -0.38 5.38 1.24
C MET A 172 -0.96 4.26 0.36
N VAL A 173 -1.59 4.57 -0.78
CA VAL A 173 -2.26 3.58 -1.65
C VAL A 173 -1.32 2.48 -2.16
N TRP A 174 -0.01 2.71 -2.19
CA TRP A 174 0.98 1.69 -2.53
C TRP A 174 0.93 0.47 -1.60
N LEU A 175 0.62 0.66 -0.32
CA LEU A 175 0.61 -0.42 0.68
C LEU A 175 -0.58 -1.39 0.50
N PRO A 176 -1.85 -0.94 0.39
CA PRO A 176 -2.95 -1.84 0.04
C PRO A 176 -2.76 -2.47 -1.35
N VAL A 177 -2.21 -1.73 -2.32
CA VAL A 177 -1.87 -2.29 -3.65
C VAL A 177 -0.85 -3.42 -3.53
N LEU A 178 0.20 -3.26 -2.74
CA LEU A 178 1.20 -4.31 -2.49
C LEU A 178 0.54 -5.59 -1.94
N HIS A 179 -0.41 -5.46 -1.01
CA HIS A 179 -1.17 -6.60 -0.50
C HIS A 179 -2.03 -7.27 -1.57
N ARG A 180 -2.66 -6.49 -2.46
CA ARG A 180 -3.42 -7.03 -3.59
C ARG A 180 -2.51 -7.77 -4.58
N VAL A 181 -1.32 -7.24 -4.85
CA VAL A 181 -0.31 -7.88 -5.71
C VAL A 181 0.08 -9.23 -5.12
N ALA A 182 0.47 -9.27 -3.83
CA ALA A 182 0.85 -10.51 -3.16
C ALA A 182 -0.28 -11.56 -3.14
N ALA A 183 -1.53 -11.13 -2.94
CA ALA A 183 -2.69 -12.02 -3.02
C ALA A 183 -2.93 -12.56 -4.44
N ALA A 184 -2.72 -11.72 -5.45
CA ALA A 184 -2.96 -12.06 -6.85
C ALA A 184 -1.94 -13.05 -7.40
N GLU A 185 -0.67 -13.02 -6.96
CA GLU A 185 0.42 -13.85 -7.52
C GLU A 185 0.08 -15.34 -7.66
N THR A 186 -0.67 -15.88 -6.69
CA THR A 186 -1.08 -17.30 -6.68
C THR A 186 -2.57 -17.49 -7.01
N ALA A 187 -3.31 -16.42 -7.27
CA ALA A 187 -4.72 -16.47 -7.57
C ALA A 187 -4.97 -17.09 -8.95
N LYS A 188 -5.84 -18.10 -8.99
CA LYS A 188 -6.25 -18.80 -10.21
C LYS A 188 -7.73 -18.57 -10.47
N HIS A 189 -8.03 -17.94 -11.59
CA HIS A 189 -9.40 -17.68 -12.02
C HIS A 189 -9.77 -18.60 -13.19
N GLN A 190 -10.87 -19.34 -13.05
CA GLN A 190 -11.47 -20.14 -14.13
C GLN A 190 -12.17 -19.26 -15.16
N ALA A 191 -11.40 -18.32 -15.73
CA ALA A 191 -11.84 -17.33 -16.70
C ALA A 191 -10.83 -17.30 -17.86
N LYS A 192 -11.31 -17.01 -19.06
CA LYS A 192 -10.49 -16.91 -20.27
C LYS A 192 -10.29 -15.45 -20.60
N CYS A 193 -9.03 -15.03 -20.78
CA CYS A 193 -8.73 -13.68 -21.21
C CYS A 193 -9.31 -13.42 -22.61
N ASN A 194 -10.11 -12.36 -22.76
CA ASN A 194 -10.73 -12.01 -24.04
C ASN A 194 -9.73 -11.55 -25.10
N ILE A 195 -8.48 -11.24 -24.71
CA ILE A 195 -7.40 -10.73 -25.55
C ILE A 195 -6.43 -11.85 -25.94
N CYS A 196 -5.55 -12.30 -25.03
CA CYS A 196 -4.54 -13.33 -25.30
C CYS A 196 -5.09 -14.77 -25.30
N LYS A 197 -6.35 -14.98 -24.91
CA LYS A 197 -7.02 -16.29 -24.84
C LYS A 197 -6.47 -17.26 -23.79
N GLU A 198 -5.53 -16.83 -22.97
CA GLU A 198 -5.02 -17.57 -21.83
C GLU A 198 -6.16 -17.96 -20.87
N CYS A 199 -6.12 -19.22 -20.41
CA CYS A 199 -7.05 -19.80 -19.48
C CYS A 199 -6.36 -20.98 -18.77
N PRO A 200 -6.38 -21.04 -17.43
CA PRO A 200 -6.97 -20.08 -16.50
C PRO A 200 -6.16 -18.78 -16.42
N ILE A 201 -6.79 -17.67 -16.04
CA ILE A 201 -6.06 -16.44 -15.72
C ILE A 201 -5.37 -16.64 -14.35
N ILE A 202 -4.05 -16.45 -14.33
CA ILE A 202 -3.22 -16.44 -13.11
C ILE A 202 -2.80 -14.99 -12.85
N GLY A 203 -2.82 -14.54 -11.59
CA GLY A 203 -2.60 -13.12 -11.27
C GLY A 203 -3.91 -12.33 -11.21
N PHE A 204 -3.82 -11.02 -11.42
CA PHE A 204 -5.03 -10.18 -11.46
C PHE A 204 -5.95 -10.55 -12.63
N ARG A 205 -7.25 -10.58 -12.32
CA ARG A 205 -8.34 -10.63 -13.30
C ARG A 205 -9.08 -9.29 -13.33
N TYR A 206 -9.12 -8.66 -14.49
CA TYR A 206 -9.89 -7.44 -14.73
C TYR A 206 -11.17 -7.76 -15.50
N ARG A 207 -12.32 -7.58 -14.87
CA ARG A 207 -13.63 -7.80 -15.50
C ARG A 207 -14.31 -6.48 -15.87
N SER A 208 -14.81 -6.40 -17.09
CA SER A 208 -15.58 -5.24 -17.54
C SER A 208 -16.93 -5.15 -16.83
N LEU A 209 -17.24 -3.96 -16.30
CA LEU A 209 -18.56 -3.62 -15.81
C LEU A 209 -19.48 -3.07 -16.91
N LYS A 210 -19.04 -3.11 -18.17
CA LYS A 210 -19.82 -2.65 -19.33
C LYS A 210 -20.14 -3.79 -20.29
N HIS A 211 -19.16 -4.62 -20.62
CA HIS A 211 -19.34 -5.76 -21.50
C HIS A 211 -19.54 -7.04 -20.68
N PHE A 212 -20.59 -7.78 -21.00
CA PHE A 212 -20.89 -9.03 -20.32
C PHE A 212 -19.80 -10.07 -20.61
N ASN A 213 -19.36 -10.78 -19.58
CA ASN A 213 -18.35 -11.83 -19.64
C ASN A 213 -17.08 -11.42 -20.42
N TYR A 214 -16.59 -10.23 -20.11
CA TYR A 214 -15.38 -9.68 -20.71
C TYR A 214 -14.29 -9.57 -19.63
N ASP A 215 -13.34 -10.49 -19.68
CA ASP A 215 -12.24 -10.61 -18.74
C ASP A 215 -10.90 -10.33 -19.43
N ILE A 216 -9.99 -9.69 -18.71
CA ILE A 216 -8.63 -9.36 -19.17
C ILE A 216 -7.64 -9.84 -18.10
N CYS A 217 -6.59 -10.54 -18.51
CA CYS A 217 -5.48 -10.88 -17.60
C CYS A 217 -4.60 -9.66 -17.31
N GLN A 218 -3.86 -9.71 -16.19
CA GLN A 218 -2.89 -8.70 -15.77
C GLN A 218 -1.99 -8.19 -16.90
N SER A 219 -1.33 -9.09 -17.63
CA SER A 219 -0.40 -8.73 -18.71
C SER A 219 -1.08 -7.91 -19.81
N CYS A 220 -2.28 -8.33 -20.24
CA CYS A 220 -3.02 -7.61 -21.28
C CYS A 220 -3.56 -6.25 -20.80
N PHE A 221 -3.96 -6.15 -19.53
CA PHE A 221 -4.46 -4.91 -18.94
C PHE A 221 -3.35 -3.87 -18.82
N PHE A 222 -2.20 -4.23 -18.22
CA PHE A 222 -1.06 -3.31 -18.05
C PHE A 222 -0.40 -2.93 -19.38
N SER A 223 -0.42 -3.82 -20.37
CA SER A 223 0.04 -3.49 -21.74
C SER A 223 -0.95 -2.62 -22.53
N GLY A 224 -2.11 -2.27 -21.97
CA GLY A 224 -3.14 -1.46 -22.64
C GLY A 224 -3.78 -2.13 -23.87
N ARG A 225 -3.70 -3.46 -24.01
CA ARG A 225 -4.24 -4.17 -25.17
C ARG A 225 -5.76 -4.14 -25.13
N VAL A 226 -6.41 -3.95 -26.27
CA VAL A 226 -7.88 -3.94 -26.39
C VAL A 226 -8.37 -4.91 -27.46
N ALA A 227 -9.55 -5.49 -27.27
CA ALA A 227 -10.20 -6.35 -28.26
C ALA A 227 -11.72 -6.14 -28.27
N LYS A 228 -12.39 -6.58 -29.35
CA LYS A 228 -13.86 -6.59 -29.48
C LYS A 228 -14.55 -5.26 -29.11
N GLY A 229 -13.95 -4.13 -29.50
CA GLY A 229 -14.50 -2.79 -29.23
C GLY A 229 -14.49 -2.35 -27.75
N HIS A 230 -13.82 -3.09 -26.86
CA HIS A 230 -13.56 -2.63 -25.49
C HIS A 230 -12.61 -1.43 -25.51
N LYS A 231 -12.83 -0.47 -24.60
CA LYS A 231 -11.96 0.69 -24.39
C LYS A 231 -11.43 0.68 -22.96
N MET A 232 -10.18 1.05 -22.77
CA MET A 232 -9.53 0.98 -21.44
C MET A 232 -10.20 1.85 -20.38
N HIS A 233 -10.82 2.97 -20.76
CA HIS A 233 -11.54 3.83 -19.83
C HIS A 233 -12.91 3.29 -19.39
N TYR A 234 -13.35 2.13 -19.91
CA TYR A 234 -14.58 1.51 -19.41
C TYR A 234 -14.38 1.03 -17.98
N PRO A 235 -15.42 1.11 -17.14
CA PRO A 235 -15.29 0.70 -15.75
C PRO A 235 -14.95 -0.79 -15.67
N MET A 236 -13.91 -1.12 -14.92
CA MET A 236 -13.45 -2.48 -14.65
C MET A 236 -13.53 -2.77 -13.15
N VAL A 237 -13.68 -4.05 -12.80
CA VAL A 237 -13.44 -4.57 -11.45
C VAL A 237 -12.16 -5.39 -11.49
N GLU A 238 -11.31 -5.16 -10.51
CA GLU A 238 -10.11 -5.96 -10.24
C GLU A 238 -10.47 -7.08 -9.26
N TYR A 239 -10.04 -8.31 -9.57
CA TYR A 239 -10.04 -9.42 -8.63
C TYR A 239 -8.60 -9.91 -8.42
N CYS A 240 -8.21 -10.03 -7.16
CA CYS A 240 -6.93 -10.57 -6.71
C CYS A 240 -7.08 -11.91 -5.97
N THR A 241 -8.30 -12.42 -5.80
CA THR A 241 -8.61 -13.72 -5.19
C THR A 241 -9.65 -14.45 -6.04
N PRO A 242 -9.71 -15.79 -6.01
CA PRO A 242 -10.76 -16.54 -6.72
C PRO A 242 -12.15 -16.03 -6.35
N THR A 243 -12.95 -15.73 -7.37
CA THR A 243 -14.30 -15.16 -7.18
C THR A 243 -15.25 -16.18 -6.59
N THR A 244 -16.01 -15.77 -5.57
CA THR A 244 -17.13 -16.54 -5.02
C THR A 244 -18.41 -16.29 -5.82
N SER A 245 -19.36 -17.22 -5.79
CA SER A 245 -20.64 -17.10 -6.53
C SER A 245 -21.44 -15.84 -6.17
N GLY A 246 -21.33 -15.34 -4.93
CA GLY A 246 -21.97 -14.09 -4.49
C GLY A 246 -21.35 -12.83 -5.10
N GLU A 247 -20.06 -12.83 -5.42
CA GLU A 247 -19.39 -11.71 -6.10
C GLU A 247 -19.80 -11.61 -7.57
N ASP A 248 -19.90 -12.75 -8.25
CA ASP A 248 -20.41 -12.82 -9.62
C ASP A 248 -21.81 -12.22 -9.76
N VAL A 249 -22.72 -12.49 -8.81
CA VAL A 249 -24.09 -11.94 -8.79
C VAL A 249 -24.08 -10.43 -8.55
N ARG A 250 -23.25 -9.93 -7.62
CA ARG A 250 -23.12 -8.48 -7.36
C ARG A 250 -22.61 -7.72 -8.58
N ASP A 251 -21.63 -8.28 -9.28
CA ASP A 251 -21.05 -7.62 -10.46
C ASP A 251 -21.97 -7.73 -11.67
N PHE A 252 -22.73 -8.81 -11.81
CA PHE A 252 -23.81 -8.89 -12.77
C PHE A 252 -24.86 -7.77 -12.56
N ALA A 253 -25.28 -7.53 -11.32
CA ALA A 253 -26.20 -6.43 -11.00
C ALA A 253 -25.60 -5.05 -11.33
N LYS A 254 -24.29 -4.84 -11.08
CA LYS A 254 -23.59 -3.61 -11.47
C LYS A 254 -23.50 -3.44 -12.99
N VAL A 255 -23.23 -4.51 -13.75
CA VAL A 255 -23.20 -4.49 -15.22
C VAL A 255 -24.55 -4.07 -15.78
N LEU A 256 -25.64 -4.64 -15.27
CA LEU A 256 -27.00 -4.26 -15.63
C LEU A 256 -27.24 -2.77 -15.34
N LYS A 257 -26.93 -2.29 -14.13
CA LYS A 257 -27.08 -0.88 -13.76
C LYS A 257 -26.23 0.05 -14.65
N ASN A 258 -25.04 -0.37 -15.06
CA ASN A 258 -24.13 0.41 -15.89
C ASN A 258 -24.52 0.43 -17.37
N LYS A 259 -25.20 -0.61 -17.89
CA LYS A 259 -25.73 -0.60 -19.27
C LYS A 259 -26.71 0.54 -19.53
N PHE A 260 -27.47 0.94 -18.50
CA PHE A 260 -28.41 2.07 -18.59
C PHE A 260 -27.76 3.45 -18.37
N ARG A 261 -26.45 3.51 -18.10
CA ARG A 261 -25.73 4.77 -17.86
C ARG A 261 -25.09 5.30 -19.14
N THR A 262 -25.22 6.61 -19.35
CA THR A 262 -24.75 7.29 -20.57
C THR A 262 -23.23 7.52 -20.57
N LYS A 263 -22.63 7.74 -21.75
CA LYS A 263 -21.20 8.11 -21.85
C LYS A 263 -20.85 9.37 -21.03
N ARG A 264 -21.76 10.36 -20.99
CA ARG A 264 -21.60 11.59 -20.18
C ARG A 264 -21.52 11.29 -18.68
N TYR A 265 -22.22 10.26 -18.19
CA TYR A 265 -22.16 9.85 -16.79
C TYR A 265 -20.75 9.38 -16.41
N PHE A 266 -20.13 8.52 -17.22
CA PHE A 266 -18.79 8.00 -16.95
C PHE A 266 -17.69 9.05 -17.14
N ALA A 267 -17.85 9.99 -18.09
CA ALA A 267 -16.91 11.10 -18.26
C ALA A 267 -16.91 12.08 -17.07
N LYS A 268 -18.08 12.30 -16.43
CA LYS A 268 -18.23 13.15 -15.24
C LYS A 268 -17.86 12.45 -13.93
N HIS A 269 -17.81 11.12 -13.92
CA HIS A 269 -17.51 10.32 -12.72
C HIS A 269 -16.39 9.32 -13.01
N PRO A 270 -15.15 9.80 -13.24
CA PRO A 270 -14.01 8.91 -13.22
C PRO A 270 -13.96 8.25 -11.84
N ARG A 271 -14.19 6.94 -11.79
CA ARG A 271 -14.09 6.18 -10.55
C ARG A 271 -12.62 5.91 -10.29
N MET A 272 -11.97 6.84 -9.61
CA MET A 272 -10.70 6.57 -8.96
C MET A 272 -11.01 5.60 -7.80
N GLY A 273 -10.33 4.45 -7.76
CA GLY A 273 -10.49 3.45 -6.70
C GLY A 273 -9.83 3.87 -5.38
N TYR A 274 -9.24 5.07 -5.33
CA TYR A 274 -8.43 5.61 -4.26
C TYR A 274 -8.75 7.10 -4.06
N LEU A 275 -8.40 7.66 -2.89
CA LEU A 275 -8.61 9.06 -2.54
C LEU A 275 -7.43 9.91 -3.04
N PRO A 276 -7.62 10.74 -4.09
CA PRO A 276 -6.55 11.56 -4.63
C PRO A 276 -6.15 12.69 -3.68
N VAL A 277 -4.86 13.00 -3.67
CA VAL A 277 -4.35 14.19 -2.98
C VAL A 277 -4.57 15.41 -3.86
N GLN A 278 -5.30 16.40 -3.37
CA GLN A 278 -5.38 17.70 -4.01
C GLN A 278 -4.09 18.46 -3.69
N THR A 279 -3.12 18.45 -4.61
CA THR A 279 -2.05 19.44 -4.57
C THR A 279 -2.69 20.78 -4.83
N VAL A 280 -2.70 21.67 -3.83
CA VAL A 280 -3.03 23.06 -4.06
C VAL A 280 -2.02 23.53 -5.10
N LEU A 281 -2.50 23.79 -6.31
CA LEU A 281 -1.74 24.57 -7.27
C LEU A 281 -1.42 25.88 -6.56
N GLU A 282 -0.15 26.12 -6.26
CA GLU A 282 0.30 27.49 -6.01
C GLU A 282 -0.09 28.31 -7.25
N GLY A 283 -1.02 29.24 -7.05
CA GLY A 283 -1.52 30.12 -8.09
C GLY A 283 -2.92 29.76 -8.57
N ASP A 284 -3.95 30.16 -7.81
CA ASP A 284 -5.04 30.86 -8.48
C ASP A 284 -4.38 32.06 -9.17
N ASN A 285 -4.28 32.02 -10.50
CA ASN A 285 -4.16 33.24 -11.28
C ASN A 285 -5.45 34.03 -11.06
N MET A 286 -5.49 34.78 -9.96
CA MET A 286 -6.27 36.01 -9.90
C MET A 286 -5.59 37.02 -10.82
N GLU A 287 -5.79 36.85 -12.12
CA GLU A 287 -5.55 37.93 -13.09
C GLU A 287 -6.87 38.25 -13.78
N THR A 288 -7.43 39.38 -13.31
CA THR A 288 -8.35 40.32 -13.97
C THR A 288 -9.76 39.88 -14.34
#